data_AF-A0A4Y9QU36-F1
#
_entry.id   AF-A0A4Y9QU36-F1
#
_cell.length_a   1.000
_cell.length_b   1.000
_cell.length_c   1.000
_cell.angle_alpha   90.00
_cell.angle_beta   90.00
_cell.angle_gamma   90.00
#
_symmetry.space_group_name_H-M   'P 1'
#
loop_
_entity.id
_entity.type
_entity.pdbx_description
1 polymer ?
#
loop_
_entity_poly.entity_id
_entity_poly.type
_entity_poly.pdbx_seq_one_letter_code
_entity_poly.pdbx_strand_id
1 'polypeptide(L)'
;MNQKKYQHTIFGGWDNFHCLDIRSRESQLQIKIPKCQTLVLYSANELKKLRKQGFASEVGKEIMKRIQSHQSDFSSTKPILLFDEGKSLMAQAIWQHYLPFKEIYIYRNGIDGLLQEAEEVFKSKLNFITLYGKTGVGKSAMLELLRSKNHQVLHLEEIANHRGSTFGNLKKQTQPSQESFILQLAECLSDFDPQKPIFVESEKYSLGKNMIPYRLLDQISKGKRVQLQLSEDSRIQRLISDYAGINDKEIESGIEKLKFRIGPEKAEALKSELIKRNYAFVMRGLMSYFDQSDSYNQATTPSFDLILDFENPELAVLELLEKYGK
;
A
#
# COMPACT_ATOMS: atom_id res chain seq x y z
N MET A 1 14.25 -32.17 -22.01
CA MET A 1 14.37 -31.60 -20.64
C MET A 1 12.97 -31.28 -20.15
N ASN A 2 12.52 -31.89 -19.05
CA ASN A 2 11.24 -31.52 -18.40
C ASN A 2 11.43 -30.15 -17.74
N GLN A 3 11.22 -29.08 -18.51
CA GLN A 3 11.23 -27.73 -17.96
C GLN A 3 10.09 -27.66 -16.92
N LYS A 4 10.40 -27.24 -15.69
CA LYS A 4 9.36 -27.04 -14.68
C LYS A 4 8.38 -26.01 -15.24
N LYS A 5 7.15 -26.42 -15.52
CA LYS A 5 6.13 -25.54 -16.11
C LYS A 5 5.52 -24.57 -15.08
N TYR A 6 5.56 -24.96 -13.80
CA TYR A 6 4.78 -24.32 -12.75
C TYR A 6 5.67 -23.78 -11.64
N GLN A 7 5.34 -22.56 -11.21
CA GLN A 7 5.86 -21.92 -10.00
C GLN A 7 4.73 -21.83 -8.98
N HIS A 8 5.02 -22.11 -7.71
CA HIS A 8 4.02 -22.22 -6.64
C HIS A 8 4.13 -21.12 -5.59
N THR A 9 5.26 -20.42 -5.52
CA THR A 9 5.53 -19.33 -4.58
C THR A 9 6.23 -18.19 -5.31
N ILE A 10 6.06 -16.95 -4.85
CA ILE A 10 6.68 -15.77 -5.45
C ILE A 10 7.12 -14.70 -4.44
N PHE A 11 6.58 -14.68 -3.22
CA PHE A 11 7.01 -13.71 -2.21
C PHE A 11 8.47 -13.99 -1.80
N GLY A 12 9.30 -12.95 -1.85
CA GLY A 12 10.77 -13.04 -1.72
C GLY A 12 11.50 -13.50 -3.00
N GLY A 13 10.77 -13.77 -4.08
CA GLY A 13 11.32 -14.25 -5.35
C GLY A 13 10.96 -13.39 -6.56
N TRP A 14 10.24 -12.28 -6.39
CA TRP A 14 9.77 -11.42 -7.49
C TRP A 14 10.90 -10.99 -8.43
N ASP A 15 12.06 -10.62 -7.88
CA ASP A 15 13.19 -10.12 -8.66
C ASP A 15 13.89 -11.19 -9.49
N ASN A 16 13.58 -12.48 -9.26
CA ASN A 16 14.09 -13.57 -10.09
C ASN A 16 13.34 -13.72 -11.41
N PHE A 17 12.18 -13.07 -11.55
CA PHE A 17 11.30 -13.23 -12.70
C PHE A 17 11.01 -11.91 -13.41
N HIS A 18 10.69 -12.00 -14.69
CA HIS A 18 9.90 -10.99 -15.38
C HIS A 18 8.43 -11.40 -15.29
N CYS A 19 7.70 -10.78 -14.37
CA CYS A 19 6.33 -11.15 -14.07
C CYS A 19 5.34 -10.43 -15.00
N LEU A 20 4.46 -11.21 -15.62
CA LEU A 20 3.39 -10.72 -16.50
C LEU A 20 2.03 -11.09 -15.93
N ASP A 21 1.19 -10.09 -15.67
CA ASP A 21 -0.23 -10.28 -15.39
C ASP A 21 -0.98 -10.31 -16.71
N ILE A 22 -1.40 -11.51 -17.14
CA ILE A 22 -2.08 -11.75 -18.41
C ILE A 22 -3.56 -12.05 -18.23
N ARG A 23 -4.11 -11.85 -17.02
CA ARG A 23 -5.54 -12.05 -16.74
C ARG A 23 -6.40 -11.13 -17.62
N SER A 24 -7.71 -11.33 -17.60
CA SER A 24 -8.63 -10.44 -18.29
C SER A 24 -8.49 -8.99 -17.84
N ARG A 25 -8.79 -8.06 -18.75
CA ARG A 25 -8.82 -6.62 -18.47
C ARG A 25 -9.57 -6.30 -17.17
N GLU A 26 -10.73 -6.93 -16.97
CA GLU A 26 -11.57 -6.72 -15.81
C GLU A 26 -10.89 -7.18 -14.51
N SER A 27 -10.29 -8.37 -14.50
CA SER A 27 -9.53 -8.87 -13.34
C SER A 27 -8.31 -8.01 -13.02
N GLN A 28 -7.59 -7.52 -14.04
CA GLN A 28 -6.45 -6.62 -13.89
C GLN A 28 -6.83 -5.24 -13.36
N LEU A 29 -8.06 -4.76 -13.62
CA LEU A 29 -8.57 -3.50 -13.08
C LEU A 29 -9.02 -3.65 -11.63
N GLN A 30 -9.55 -4.82 -11.26
CA GLN A 30 -10.04 -5.07 -9.91
C GLN A 30 -8.90 -5.34 -8.92
N ILE A 31 -7.96 -6.22 -9.27
CA ILE A 31 -6.86 -6.63 -8.40
C ILE A 31 -5.55 -6.40 -9.14
N LYS A 32 -4.64 -5.62 -8.55
CA LYS A 32 -3.28 -5.44 -9.06
C LYS A 32 -2.33 -6.40 -8.38
N ILE A 33 -1.55 -7.13 -9.18
CA ILE A 33 -0.45 -7.97 -8.69
C ILE A 33 0.82 -7.11 -8.65
N PRO A 34 1.53 -7.05 -7.51
CA PRO A 34 2.75 -6.24 -7.39
C PRO A 34 3.86 -6.77 -8.32
N LYS A 35 4.79 -5.88 -8.71
CA LYS A 35 5.94 -6.19 -9.59
C LYS A 35 5.60 -6.88 -10.93
N CYS A 36 4.32 -6.90 -11.34
CA CYS A 36 3.87 -7.45 -12.61
C CYS A 36 3.64 -6.34 -13.66
N GLN A 37 4.20 -6.53 -14.86
CA GLN A 37 3.74 -5.79 -16.02
C GLN A 37 2.36 -6.30 -16.43
N THR A 38 1.41 -5.39 -16.64
CA THR A 38 0.05 -5.75 -17.11
C THR A 38 0.07 -5.92 -18.63
N LEU A 39 -0.45 -7.04 -19.12
CA LEU A 39 -0.60 -7.32 -20.54
C LEU A 39 -2.08 -7.60 -20.87
N VAL A 40 -2.75 -6.63 -21.49
CA VAL A 40 -4.18 -6.74 -21.81
C VAL A 40 -4.37 -7.50 -23.11
N LEU A 41 -4.56 -8.82 -23.01
CA LEU A 41 -4.72 -9.70 -24.17
C LEU A 41 -6.19 -9.94 -24.55
N TYR A 42 -7.08 -9.95 -23.56
CA TYR A 42 -8.50 -10.28 -23.73
C TYR A 42 -9.38 -9.70 -22.61
N SER A 43 -10.68 -9.62 -22.88
CA SER A 43 -11.74 -9.35 -21.91
C SER A 43 -12.32 -10.62 -21.30
N ALA A 44 -12.95 -10.52 -20.13
CA ALA A 44 -13.65 -11.64 -19.49
C ALA A 44 -14.72 -12.28 -20.41
N ASN A 45 -15.35 -11.49 -21.27
CA ASN A 45 -16.31 -11.98 -22.27
C ASN A 45 -15.64 -12.79 -23.38
N GLU A 46 -14.50 -12.32 -23.90
CA GLU A 46 -13.71 -13.07 -24.88
C GLU A 46 -13.21 -14.40 -24.27
N LEU A 47 -12.76 -14.40 -23.01
CA LEU A 47 -12.37 -15.63 -22.32
C LEU A 47 -13.55 -16.62 -22.19
N LYS A 48 -14.76 -16.12 -21.89
CA LYS A 48 -15.98 -16.96 -21.83
C LYS A 48 -16.31 -17.57 -23.20
N LYS A 49 -16.17 -16.81 -24.29
CA LYS A 49 -16.35 -17.33 -25.66
C LYS A 49 -15.28 -18.35 -26.01
N LEU A 50 -14.02 -18.04 -25.72
CA LEU A 50 -12.87 -18.91 -25.95
C LEU A 50 -13.02 -20.26 -25.24
N ARG A 51 -13.45 -20.28 -23.98
CA ARG A 51 -13.70 -21.52 -23.22
C ARG A 51 -14.77 -22.42 -23.85
N LYS A 52 -15.71 -21.86 -24.62
CA LYS A 52 -16.76 -22.61 -25.31
C LYS A 52 -16.35 -23.06 -26.71
N GLN A 53 -15.62 -22.22 -27.44
CA GLN A 53 -15.38 -22.38 -28.88
C GLN A 53 -13.95 -22.83 -29.22
N GLY A 54 -13.01 -22.71 -28.28
CA GLY A 54 -11.60 -23.06 -28.47
C GLY A 54 -10.80 -22.06 -29.31
N PHE A 55 -9.48 -22.27 -29.40
CA PHE A 55 -8.55 -21.35 -30.08
C PHE A 55 -8.69 -21.33 -31.62
N ALA A 56 -9.35 -22.31 -32.22
CA ALA A 56 -9.63 -22.34 -33.67
C ALA A 56 -10.75 -21.37 -34.09
N SER A 57 -11.52 -20.85 -33.13
CA SER A 57 -12.56 -19.85 -33.35
C SER A 57 -11.98 -18.48 -33.72
N GLU A 58 -12.82 -17.58 -34.24
CA GLU A 58 -12.42 -16.22 -34.60
C GLU A 58 -11.86 -15.45 -33.39
N VAL A 59 -12.51 -15.57 -32.23
CA VAL A 59 -12.02 -14.97 -30.98
C VAL A 59 -10.66 -15.53 -30.58
N GLY A 60 -10.46 -16.84 -30.75
CA GLY A 60 -9.19 -17.50 -30.47
C GLY A 60 -8.05 -16.99 -31.35
N LYS A 61 -8.29 -16.88 -32.67
CA LYS A 61 -7.32 -16.36 -33.63
C LYS A 61 -6.94 -14.91 -33.33
N GLU A 62 -7.92 -14.07 -33.00
CA GLU A 62 -7.67 -12.67 -32.67
C GLU A 62 -6.85 -12.51 -31.38
N ILE A 63 -7.13 -13.32 -30.35
CA ILE A 63 -6.30 -13.32 -29.13
C ILE A 63 -4.87 -13.78 -29.45
N MET A 64 -4.68 -14.82 -30.26
CA MET A 64 -3.34 -15.27 -30.66
C MET A 64 -2.59 -14.20 -31.45
N LYS A 65 -3.28 -13.44 -32.30
CA LYS A 65 -2.70 -12.29 -33.01
C LYS A 65 -2.21 -11.21 -32.05
N ARG A 66 -2.97 -10.91 -30.98
CA ARG A 66 -2.55 -9.98 -29.92
C ARG A 66 -1.35 -10.51 -29.13
N ILE A 67 -1.30 -11.81 -28.83
CA ILE A 67 -0.13 -12.45 -28.19
C ILE A 67 1.12 -12.28 -29.06
N GLN A 68 0.98 -12.45 -30.38
CA GLN A 68 2.08 -12.26 -31.34
C GLN A 68 2.52 -10.80 -31.44
N SER A 69 1.59 -9.83 -31.41
CA SER A 69 1.96 -8.41 -31.40
C SER A 69 2.74 -8.00 -30.14
N HIS A 70 2.59 -8.76 -29.05
CA HIS A 70 3.31 -8.58 -27.79
C HIS A 70 4.57 -9.45 -27.66
N GLN A 71 5.14 -9.95 -28.77
CA GLN A 71 6.31 -10.83 -28.74
C GLN A 71 7.53 -10.26 -27.99
N SER A 72 7.69 -8.93 -27.98
CA SER A 72 8.76 -8.23 -27.27
C SER A 72 8.58 -8.27 -25.75
N ASP A 73 7.34 -8.22 -25.26
CA ASP A 73 7.04 -8.34 -23.82
C ASP A 73 7.38 -9.74 -23.30
N PHE A 74 7.38 -10.74 -24.19
CA PHE A 74 7.88 -12.08 -23.87
C PHE A 74 9.39 -12.22 -24.07
N SER A 75 10.16 -11.15 -24.22
CA SER A 75 11.62 -11.22 -24.39
C SER A 75 12.30 -10.62 -23.18
N SER A 76 12.92 -11.46 -22.35
CA SER A 76 13.55 -11.02 -21.10
C SER A 76 14.84 -11.80 -20.82
N THR A 77 15.77 -11.15 -20.13
CA THR A 77 16.98 -11.81 -19.59
C THR A 77 16.68 -12.64 -18.35
N LYS A 78 15.55 -12.36 -17.68
CA LYS A 78 15.02 -13.16 -16.56
C LYS A 78 13.97 -14.15 -17.08
N PRO A 79 13.80 -15.31 -16.44
CA PRO A 79 12.68 -16.17 -16.72
C PRO A 79 11.34 -15.45 -16.57
N ILE A 80 10.38 -15.76 -17.44
CA ILE A 80 9.07 -15.12 -17.44
C ILE A 80 8.13 -15.90 -16.53
N LEU A 81 7.41 -15.21 -15.64
CA LEU A 81 6.36 -15.81 -14.83
C LEU A 81 5.00 -15.22 -15.19
N LEU A 82 4.09 -16.08 -15.67
CA LEU A 82 2.74 -15.69 -16.06
C LEU A 82 1.77 -15.86 -14.91
N PHE A 83 1.03 -14.79 -14.59
CA PHE A 83 -0.14 -14.81 -13.74
C PHE A 83 -1.41 -14.80 -14.60
N ASP A 84 -2.21 -15.86 -14.46
CA ASP A 84 -3.44 -16.08 -15.23
C ASP A 84 -4.60 -16.39 -14.28
N GLU A 85 -5.82 -16.42 -14.82
CA GLU A 85 -7.05 -16.67 -14.09
C GLU A 85 -7.62 -18.07 -14.39
N GLY A 86 -8.41 -18.58 -13.43
CA GLY A 86 -9.03 -19.90 -13.53
C GLY A 86 -8.01 -21.03 -13.69
N LYS A 87 -8.20 -21.90 -14.70
CA LYS A 87 -7.34 -23.08 -14.95
C LYS A 87 -6.08 -22.75 -15.78
N SER A 88 -5.66 -21.49 -15.79
CA SER A 88 -4.49 -21.00 -16.56
C SER A 88 -4.59 -21.30 -18.07
N LEU A 89 -5.78 -21.18 -18.66
CA LEU A 89 -5.98 -21.52 -20.08
C LEU A 89 -5.09 -20.67 -20.99
N MET A 90 -4.98 -19.36 -20.71
CA MET A 90 -4.20 -18.45 -21.53
C MET A 90 -2.71 -18.67 -21.34
N ALA A 91 -2.25 -18.76 -20.09
CA ALA A 91 -0.85 -19.01 -19.79
C ALA A 91 -0.37 -20.33 -20.40
N GLN A 92 -1.21 -21.35 -20.44
CA GLN A 92 -0.87 -22.62 -21.09
C GLN A 92 -0.72 -22.48 -22.61
N ALA A 93 -1.59 -21.71 -23.27
CA ALA A 93 -1.48 -21.46 -24.70
C ALA A 93 -0.23 -20.63 -25.04
N ILE A 94 0.08 -19.60 -24.26
CA ILE A 94 1.30 -18.79 -24.40
C ILE A 94 2.54 -19.65 -24.18
N TRP A 95 2.56 -20.45 -23.11
CA TRP A 95 3.65 -21.37 -22.81
C TRP A 95 3.89 -22.34 -23.98
N GLN A 96 2.85 -22.96 -24.53
CA GLN A 96 2.96 -23.84 -25.70
C GLN A 96 3.46 -23.10 -26.94
N HIS A 97 3.00 -21.87 -27.18
CA HIS A 97 3.37 -21.08 -28.36
C HIS A 97 4.86 -20.73 -28.41
N TYR A 98 5.49 -20.47 -27.26
CA TYR A 98 6.88 -20.03 -27.18
C TYR A 98 7.89 -21.14 -26.85
N LEU A 99 7.43 -22.36 -26.62
CA LEU A 99 8.31 -23.52 -26.42
C LEU A 99 9.07 -23.89 -27.71
N PRO A 100 10.32 -24.41 -27.60
CA PRO A 100 11.18 -24.46 -26.41
C PRO A 100 12.04 -23.19 -26.24
N PHE A 101 11.77 -22.14 -27.03
CA PHE A 101 12.69 -21.02 -27.23
C PHE A 101 12.74 -20.04 -26.07
N LYS A 102 11.71 -20.01 -25.22
CA LYS A 102 11.62 -19.08 -24.09
C LYS A 102 11.41 -19.81 -22.79
N GLU A 103 12.10 -19.35 -21.74
CA GLU A 103 11.92 -19.84 -20.39
C GLU A 103 10.70 -19.17 -19.74
N ILE A 104 9.55 -19.83 -19.86
CA ILE A 104 8.27 -19.36 -19.35
C ILE A 104 7.75 -20.33 -18.28
N TYR A 105 7.35 -19.76 -17.15
CA TYR A 105 6.70 -20.42 -16.02
C TYR A 105 5.27 -19.90 -15.85
N ILE A 106 4.41 -20.71 -15.26
CA ILE A 106 3.03 -20.35 -14.92
C ILE A 106 2.88 -20.36 -13.40
N TYR A 107 2.42 -19.26 -12.80
CA TYR A 107 2.04 -19.26 -11.40
C TYR A 107 0.79 -20.12 -11.21
N ARG A 108 0.92 -21.20 -10.44
CA ARG A 108 -0.07 -22.29 -10.43
C ARG A 108 -1.33 -21.97 -9.64
N ASN A 109 -1.22 -21.18 -8.57
CA ASN A 109 -2.25 -21.14 -7.54
C ASN A 109 -3.27 -20.00 -7.74
N GLY A 110 -3.15 -19.22 -8.81
CA GLY A 110 -4.05 -18.09 -9.11
C GLY A 110 -4.06 -17.02 -8.01
N ILE A 111 -5.05 -16.12 -8.05
CA ILE A 111 -5.13 -15.03 -7.05
C ILE A 111 -5.35 -15.56 -5.63
N ASP A 112 -6.22 -16.55 -5.46
CA ASP A 112 -6.52 -17.08 -4.12
C ASP A 112 -5.28 -17.67 -3.45
N GLY A 113 -4.47 -18.42 -4.20
CA GLY A 113 -3.22 -18.94 -3.68
C GLY A 113 -2.16 -17.88 -3.44
N LEU A 114 -2.15 -16.80 -4.25
CA LEU A 114 -1.27 -15.66 -4.01
C LEU A 114 -1.68 -14.91 -2.72
N LEU A 115 -2.97 -14.76 -2.44
CA LEU A 115 -3.46 -14.20 -1.19
C LEU A 115 -3.14 -15.10 0.01
N GLN A 116 -3.22 -16.43 -0.15
CA GLN A 116 -2.80 -17.37 0.89
C GLN A 116 -1.29 -17.26 1.17
N GLU A 117 -0.46 -17.13 0.13
CA GLU A 117 0.98 -16.92 0.31
C GLU A 117 1.27 -15.59 1.03
N ALA A 118 0.54 -14.52 0.70
CA ALA A 118 0.63 -13.24 1.41
C ALA A 118 0.30 -13.37 2.91
N GLU A 119 -0.70 -14.18 3.27
CA GLU A 119 -1.03 -14.48 4.67
C GLU A 119 0.10 -15.20 5.41
N GLU A 120 0.89 -16.05 4.73
CA GLU A 120 2.08 -16.67 5.33
C GLU A 120 3.18 -15.63 5.62
N VAL A 121 3.35 -14.62 4.76
CA VAL A 121 4.28 -13.50 5.01
C VAL A 121 3.95 -12.81 6.33
N PHE A 122 2.67 -12.54 6.61
CA PHE A 122 2.25 -11.88 7.85
C PHE A 122 2.40 -12.73 9.12
N LYS A 123 2.68 -14.02 8.99
CA LYS A 123 3.02 -14.90 10.13
C LYS A 123 4.50 -14.85 10.49
N SER A 124 5.35 -14.37 9.57
CA SER A 124 6.77 -14.23 9.83
C SER A 124 7.00 -13.26 10.97
N LYS A 125 7.94 -13.58 11.85
CA LYS A 125 8.28 -12.74 13.00
C LYS A 125 9.09 -11.54 12.51
N LEU A 126 8.54 -10.35 12.72
CA LEU A 126 9.15 -9.08 12.31
C LEU A 126 9.40 -8.18 13.52
N ASN A 127 10.48 -7.41 13.46
CA ASN A 127 10.90 -6.52 14.55
C ASN A 127 10.43 -5.08 14.28
N PHE A 128 9.26 -4.71 14.78
CA PHE A 128 8.71 -3.38 14.56
C PHE A 128 9.19 -2.33 15.58
N ILE A 129 9.50 -1.14 15.07
CA ILE A 129 9.63 0.11 15.82
C ILE A 129 8.47 1.02 15.39
N THR A 130 7.47 1.15 16.27
CA THR A 130 6.21 1.81 15.97
C THR A 130 6.24 3.26 16.45
N LEU A 131 6.07 4.18 15.50
CA LEU A 131 6.03 5.62 15.73
C LEU A 131 4.61 6.04 16.14
N TYR A 132 4.49 6.55 17.36
CA TYR A 132 3.30 7.16 17.91
C TYR A 132 3.44 8.68 17.94
N GLY A 133 2.33 9.38 18.01
CA GLY A 133 2.30 10.82 18.25
C GLY A 133 1.18 11.50 17.49
N LYS A 134 0.71 12.61 18.05
CA LYS A 134 -0.51 13.35 17.66
C LYS A 134 -0.57 13.73 16.19
N THR A 135 -1.76 14.14 15.74
CA THR A 135 -1.91 14.66 14.37
C THR A 135 -0.97 15.85 14.15
N GLY A 136 -0.33 15.90 12.98
CA GLY A 136 0.61 16.96 12.60
C GLY A 136 2.02 16.81 13.19
N VAL A 137 2.31 15.77 13.97
CA VAL A 137 3.64 15.59 14.61
C VAL A 137 4.76 15.19 13.65
N GLY A 138 4.44 14.76 12.43
CA GLY A 138 5.43 14.43 11.41
C GLY A 138 5.86 12.96 11.32
N LYS A 139 5.05 11.99 11.78
CA LYS A 139 5.32 10.53 11.66
C LYS A 139 5.72 10.11 10.24
N SER A 140 4.93 10.48 9.23
CA SER A 140 5.22 10.11 7.85
C SER A 140 6.52 10.74 7.35
N ALA A 141 6.85 11.96 7.79
CA ALA A 141 8.13 12.58 7.46
C ALA A 141 9.32 11.91 8.17
N MET A 142 9.14 11.44 9.40
CA MET A 142 10.12 10.59 10.08
C MET A 142 10.37 9.31 9.29
N LEU A 143 9.31 8.65 8.80
CA LEU A 143 9.43 7.47 7.93
C LEU A 143 10.20 7.78 6.64
N GLU A 144 9.94 8.91 5.96
CA GLU A 144 10.69 9.30 4.76
C GLU A 144 12.18 9.58 5.05
N LEU A 145 12.50 10.21 6.19
CA LEU A 145 13.89 10.43 6.60
C LEU A 145 14.62 9.13 6.91
N LEU A 146 13.94 8.16 7.55
CA LEU A 146 14.50 6.84 7.81
C LEU A 146 14.75 6.07 6.50
N ARG A 147 13.79 6.14 5.57
CA ARG A 147 13.89 5.53 4.24
C ARG A 147 15.05 6.13 3.43
N SER A 148 15.23 7.45 3.45
CA SER A 148 16.34 8.12 2.75
C SER A 148 17.72 7.75 3.29
N LYS A 149 17.78 7.28 4.54
CA LYS A 149 18.98 6.72 5.18
C LYS A 149 19.08 5.19 5.05
N ASN A 150 18.34 4.57 4.12
CA ASN A 150 18.33 3.13 3.82
C ASN A 150 17.87 2.22 4.97
N HIS A 151 16.97 2.69 5.83
CA HIS A 151 16.30 1.84 6.82
C HIS A 151 14.96 1.29 6.31
N GLN A 152 14.54 0.14 6.85
CA GLN A 152 13.31 -0.53 6.43
C GLN A 152 12.09 0.21 6.98
N VAL A 153 11.20 0.63 6.08
CA VAL A 153 10.06 1.48 6.41
C VAL A 153 8.80 0.87 5.83
N LEU A 154 7.88 0.49 6.70
CA LEU A 154 6.54 0.08 6.33
C LEU A 154 5.60 1.30 6.39
N HIS A 155 5.43 1.99 5.27
CA HIS A 155 4.52 3.14 5.20
C HIS A 155 3.12 2.67 4.76
N LEU A 156 2.29 2.36 5.76
CA LEU A 156 0.96 1.77 5.53
C LEU A 156 0.02 2.72 4.79
N GLU A 157 0.04 4.00 5.11
CA GLU A 157 -0.75 5.00 4.39
C GLU A 157 -0.36 5.06 2.90
N GLU A 158 0.93 5.02 2.57
CA GLU A 158 1.42 5.03 1.20
C GLU A 158 0.89 3.81 0.41
N ILE A 159 1.00 2.60 0.96
CA ILE A 159 0.51 1.37 0.33
C ILE A 159 -1.02 1.39 0.16
N ALA A 160 -1.75 1.95 1.12
CA ALA A 160 -3.20 2.06 1.07
C ALA A 160 -3.71 3.20 0.16
N ASN A 161 -2.81 3.99 -0.47
CA ASN A 161 -3.13 5.31 -1.02
C ASN A 161 -4.01 6.13 -0.06
N HIS A 162 -3.74 5.99 1.24
CA HIS A 162 -4.35 6.76 2.30
C HIS A 162 -3.47 7.97 2.56
N ARG A 163 -4.09 9.09 2.87
CA ARG A 163 -3.39 10.29 3.34
C ARG A 163 -4.12 10.72 4.57
N GLY A 164 -3.48 10.56 5.72
CA GLY A 164 -3.83 11.10 7.03
C GLY A 164 -5.32 11.23 7.29
N SER A 165 -5.83 10.48 8.26
CA SER A 165 -7.21 10.58 8.79
C SER A 165 -7.78 12.01 8.96
N THR A 166 -6.91 13.02 9.03
CA THR A 166 -7.21 14.43 9.27
C THR A 166 -7.76 15.22 8.07
N PHE A 167 -7.37 14.92 6.81
CA PHE A 167 -7.68 15.84 5.69
C PHE A 167 -8.03 15.20 4.34
N GLY A 168 -8.03 13.87 4.23
CA GLY A 168 -8.57 13.17 3.05
C GLY A 168 -7.68 13.17 1.80
N ASN A 169 -8.14 12.45 0.75
CA ASN A 169 -7.37 12.06 -0.44
C ASN A 169 -6.98 13.24 -1.35
N LEU A 170 -5.85 13.88 -1.09
CA LEU A 170 -5.34 15.02 -1.86
C LEU A 170 -4.82 14.68 -3.27
N LYS A 171 -4.39 13.43 -3.54
CA LYS A 171 -3.76 13.07 -4.84
C LYS A 171 -4.74 12.54 -5.89
N LYS A 172 -6.05 12.51 -5.62
CA LYS A 172 -7.08 11.80 -6.44
C LYS A 172 -6.74 10.34 -6.74
N GLN A 173 -5.80 9.73 -6.02
CA GLN A 173 -5.47 8.32 -6.17
C GLN A 173 -6.57 7.51 -5.50
N THR A 174 -7.09 6.52 -6.23
CA THR A 174 -8.08 5.60 -5.70
C THR A 174 -7.40 4.64 -4.72
N GLN A 175 -8.03 4.41 -3.57
CA GLN A 175 -7.57 3.35 -2.68
C GLN A 175 -7.61 2.00 -3.40
N PRO A 176 -6.57 1.16 -3.27
CA PRO A 176 -6.53 -0.17 -3.88
C PRO A 176 -7.69 -1.04 -3.38
N SER A 177 -8.03 -2.11 -4.11
CA SER A 177 -8.91 -3.15 -3.55
C SER A 177 -8.29 -3.73 -2.29
N GLN A 178 -9.09 -4.40 -1.45
CA GLN A 178 -8.54 -5.04 -0.25
C GLN A 178 -7.47 -6.07 -0.62
N GLU A 179 -7.72 -6.88 -1.65
CA GLU A 179 -6.78 -7.88 -2.15
C GLU A 179 -5.50 -7.23 -2.67
N SER A 180 -5.61 -6.16 -3.46
CA SER A 180 -4.44 -5.43 -3.98
C SER A 180 -3.59 -4.84 -2.85
N PHE A 181 -4.24 -4.32 -1.80
CA PHE A 181 -3.57 -3.82 -0.60
C PHE A 181 -2.82 -4.94 0.12
N ILE A 182 -3.46 -6.09 0.34
CA ILE A 182 -2.82 -7.26 0.96
C ILE A 182 -1.60 -7.74 0.17
N LEU A 183 -1.70 -7.82 -1.16
CA LEU A 183 -0.60 -8.27 -1.99
C LEU A 183 0.58 -7.29 -1.97
N GLN A 184 0.33 -5.99 -2.06
CA GLN A 184 1.39 -4.97 -1.97
C GLN A 184 2.04 -4.94 -0.59
N LEU A 185 1.25 -5.14 0.46
CA LEU A 185 1.75 -5.19 1.83
C LEU A 185 2.67 -6.39 2.05
N ALA A 186 2.26 -7.58 1.60
CA ALA A 186 3.09 -8.77 1.68
C ALA A 186 4.35 -8.66 0.82
N GLU A 187 4.26 -8.02 -0.36
CA GLU A 187 5.43 -7.81 -1.23
C GLU A 187 6.46 -6.91 -0.55
N CYS A 188 6.05 -5.76 -0.03
CA CYS A 188 6.91 -4.86 0.73
C CYS A 188 7.59 -5.56 1.92
N LEU A 189 6.84 -6.34 2.70
CA LEU A 189 7.39 -7.08 3.84
C LEU A 189 8.34 -8.20 3.43
N SER A 190 8.14 -8.81 2.27
CA SER A 190 8.98 -9.91 1.78
C SER A 190 10.36 -9.45 1.29
N ASP A 191 10.49 -8.17 0.96
CA ASP A 191 11.75 -7.55 0.56
C ASP A 191 12.59 -7.10 1.77
N PHE A 192 12.03 -7.13 2.98
CA PHE A 192 12.74 -6.76 4.20
C PHE A 192 13.59 -7.90 4.74
N ASP A 193 14.75 -7.52 5.26
CA ASP A 193 15.58 -8.34 6.13
C ASP A 193 14.90 -8.46 7.51
N PRO A 194 14.44 -9.66 7.91
CA PRO A 194 13.73 -9.87 9.17
C PRO A 194 14.63 -9.70 10.40
N GLN A 195 15.96 -9.65 10.23
CA GLN A 195 16.89 -9.41 11.33
C GLN A 195 17.00 -7.92 11.67
N LYS A 196 16.58 -7.04 10.76
CA LYS A 196 16.65 -5.59 10.94
C LYS A 196 15.34 -5.01 11.45
N PRO A 197 15.39 -3.87 12.15
CA PRO A 197 14.20 -3.15 12.58
C PRO A 197 13.40 -2.63 11.39
N ILE A 198 12.08 -2.65 11.52
CA ILE A 198 11.13 -2.09 10.55
C ILE A 198 10.39 -0.94 11.23
N PHE A 199 10.57 0.26 10.70
CA PHE A 199 9.89 1.46 11.20
C PHE A 199 8.51 1.58 10.57
N VAL A 200 7.50 1.81 11.39
CA VAL A 200 6.10 1.87 10.97
C VAL A 200 5.37 2.94 11.76
N GLU A 201 4.39 3.60 11.16
CA GLU A 201 3.52 4.53 11.87
C GLU A 201 2.41 3.77 12.63
N SER A 202 2.05 4.26 13.81
CA SER A 202 0.92 3.70 14.55
C SER A 202 -0.38 4.01 13.83
N GLU A 203 -1.08 2.98 13.35
CA GLU A 203 -2.37 3.13 12.69
C GLU A 203 -3.48 2.38 13.39
N LYS A 204 -4.72 2.81 13.13
CA LYS A 204 -5.90 2.05 13.51
C LYS A 204 -6.00 0.79 12.65
N TYR A 205 -6.88 -0.13 13.03
CA TYR A 205 -7.14 -1.37 12.30
C TYR A 205 -7.48 -1.17 10.80
N SER A 206 -7.98 0.00 10.42
CA SER A 206 -8.31 0.34 9.04
C SER A 206 -7.76 1.68 8.57
N LEU A 207 -7.44 1.72 7.28
CA LEU A 207 -6.98 2.88 6.52
C LEU A 207 -8.00 3.17 5.41
N GLY A 208 -9.03 3.95 5.75
CA GLY A 208 -10.20 4.09 4.89
C GLY A 208 -10.91 2.75 4.70
N LYS A 209 -11.00 2.25 3.46
CA LYS A 209 -11.62 0.95 3.16
C LYS A 209 -10.67 -0.25 3.32
N ASN A 210 -9.36 -0.01 3.44
CA ASN A 210 -8.37 -1.06 3.54
C ASN A 210 -8.19 -1.48 4.99
N MET A 211 -8.28 -2.78 5.27
CA MET A 211 -8.07 -3.35 6.60
C MET A 211 -6.69 -3.96 6.70
N ILE A 212 -5.97 -3.67 7.80
CA ILE A 212 -4.67 -4.26 8.09
C ILE A 212 -4.89 -5.68 8.63
N PRO A 213 -4.17 -6.70 8.12
CA PRO A 213 -4.24 -8.06 8.66
C PRO A 213 -4.02 -8.08 10.17
N TYR A 214 -4.90 -8.77 10.90
CA TYR A 214 -4.85 -8.80 12.37
C TYR A 214 -3.49 -9.26 12.90
N ARG A 215 -2.86 -10.28 12.28
CA ARG A 215 -1.54 -10.77 12.69
C ARG A 215 -0.46 -9.70 12.55
N LEU A 216 -0.47 -8.95 11.46
CA LEU A 216 0.48 -7.86 11.24
C LEU A 216 0.23 -6.73 12.25
N LEU A 217 -1.03 -6.36 12.47
CA LEU A 217 -1.41 -5.33 13.43
C LEU A 217 -0.98 -5.70 14.87
N ASP A 218 -1.18 -6.95 15.27
CA ASP A 218 -0.74 -7.47 16.57
C ASP A 218 0.78 -7.36 16.73
N GLN A 219 1.56 -7.75 15.71
CA GLN A 219 3.01 -7.58 15.71
C GLN A 219 3.44 -6.10 15.82
N ILE A 220 2.83 -5.21 15.03
CA ILE A 220 3.09 -3.76 15.10
C ILE A 220 2.80 -3.21 16.51
N SER A 221 1.69 -3.63 17.12
CA SER A 221 1.28 -3.18 18.45
C SER A 221 2.21 -3.64 19.58
N LYS A 222 2.88 -4.78 19.39
CA LYS A 222 3.87 -5.36 20.32
C LYS A 222 5.29 -4.86 20.07
N GLY A 223 5.50 -4.11 18.99
CA GLY A 223 6.77 -3.48 18.64
C GLY A 223 7.22 -2.45 19.69
N LYS A 224 8.46 -1.97 19.54
CA LYS A 224 8.97 -0.88 20.39
C LYS A 224 8.19 0.40 20.11
N ARG A 225 7.78 1.10 21.17
CA ARG A 225 6.90 2.26 21.10
C ARG A 225 7.73 3.54 21.20
N VAL A 226 7.80 4.29 20.10
CA VAL A 226 8.51 5.57 20.04
C VAL A 226 7.49 6.68 19.88
N GLN A 227 7.43 7.62 20.81
CA GLN A 227 6.55 8.78 20.70
C GLN A 227 7.31 9.95 20.08
N LEU A 228 6.82 10.49 18.98
CA LEU A 228 7.21 11.80 18.48
C LEU A 228 6.41 12.88 19.22
N GLN A 229 7.08 13.98 19.55
CA GLN A 229 6.49 15.17 20.12
C GLN A 229 6.85 16.38 19.27
N LEU A 230 5.92 17.33 19.19
CA LEU A 230 6.10 18.58 18.47
C LEU A 230 5.15 19.61 19.10
N SER A 231 5.59 20.87 19.24
CA SER A 231 4.75 21.92 19.80
C SER A 231 3.47 22.11 18.99
N GLU A 232 2.40 22.61 19.61
CA GLU A 232 1.13 22.84 18.91
C GLU A 232 1.31 23.80 17.72
N ASP A 233 2.08 24.87 17.91
CA ASP A 233 2.33 25.84 16.84
C ASP A 233 3.13 25.22 15.69
N SER A 234 4.19 24.45 15.96
CA SER A 234 4.94 23.74 14.92
C SER A 234 4.08 22.72 14.17
N ARG A 235 3.20 21.99 14.87
CA ARG A 235 2.21 21.09 14.23
C ARG A 235 1.25 21.85 13.32
N ILE A 236 0.74 23.00 13.75
CA ILE A 236 -0.13 23.85 12.94
C ILE A 236 0.63 24.34 11.70
N GLN A 237 1.85 24.87 11.85
CA GLN A 237 2.66 25.33 10.71
C GLN A 237 2.92 24.20 9.71
N ARG A 238 3.21 22.99 10.20
CA ARG A 238 3.37 21.81 9.35
C ARG A 238 2.11 21.51 8.54
N LEU A 239 0.95 21.48 9.20
CA LEU A 239 -0.32 21.23 8.51
C LEU A 239 -0.68 22.34 7.52
N ILE A 240 -0.37 23.61 7.85
CA ILE A 240 -0.53 24.70 6.88
C ILE A 240 0.36 24.44 5.66
N SER A 241 1.63 24.08 5.86
CA SER A 241 2.55 23.77 4.76
C SER A 241 2.08 22.60 3.90
N ASP A 242 1.52 21.56 4.52
CA ASP A 242 1.08 20.35 3.83
C ASP A 242 -0.25 20.55 3.08
N TYR A 243 -1.13 21.43 3.57
CA TYR A 243 -2.54 21.48 3.14
C TYR A 243 -3.00 22.82 2.55
N ALA A 244 -2.45 23.97 2.95
CA ALA A 244 -3.02 25.28 2.63
C ALA A 244 -2.98 25.63 1.14
N GLY A 245 -4.04 26.28 0.65
CA GLY A 245 -4.14 26.91 -0.67
C GLY A 245 -4.43 25.94 -1.82
N ILE A 246 -3.74 24.80 -1.88
CA ILE A 246 -3.92 23.81 -2.95
C ILE A 246 -5.15 22.93 -2.69
N ASN A 247 -5.50 22.71 -1.42
CA ASN A 247 -6.46 21.69 -1.00
C ASN A 247 -7.71 22.25 -0.31
N ASP A 248 -8.03 23.53 -0.53
CA ASP A 248 -9.14 24.19 0.17
C ASP A 248 -10.49 23.44 -0.04
N LYS A 249 -10.73 22.91 -1.25
CA LYS A 249 -11.96 22.13 -1.54
C LYS A 249 -12.00 20.80 -0.79
N GLU A 250 -10.87 20.12 -0.69
CA GLU A 250 -10.71 18.86 0.03
C GLU A 250 -10.88 19.09 1.54
N ILE A 251 -10.30 20.16 2.09
CA ILE A 251 -10.48 20.57 3.48
C ILE A 251 -11.96 20.86 3.75
N GLU A 252 -12.62 21.64 2.90
CA GLU A 252 -14.05 21.95 3.03
C GLU A 252 -14.92 20.67 3.01
N SER A 253 -14.66 19.76 2.07
CA SER A 253 -15.34 18.46 2.00
C SER A 253 -15.09 17.61 3.24
N GLY A 254 -13.86 17.64 3.77
CA GLY A 254 -13.50 16.99 5.02
C GLY A 254 -14.29 17.54 6.21
N ILE A 255 -14.35 18.87 6.35
CA ILE A 255 -15.15 19.54 7.39
C ILE A 255 -16.62 19.15 7.27
N GLU A 256 -17.18 19.11 6.06
CA GLU A 256 -18.58 18.72 5.85
C GLU A 256 -18.86 17.28 6.29
N LYS A 257 -17.96 16.35 6.00
CA LYS A 257 -18.08 14.95 6.49
C LYS A 257 -17.99 14.86 8.00
N LEU A 258 -17.16 15.71 8.61
CA LEU A 258 -16.99 15.77 10.07
C LEU A 258 -18.14 16.50 10.77
N LYS A 259 -19.01 17.24 10.05
CA LYS A 259 -20.11 18.03 10.61
C LYS A 259 -20.96 17.27 11.62
N PHE A 260 -21.26 16.00 11.35
CA PHE A 260 -22.03 15.13 12.26
C PHE A 260 -21.29 14.78 13.56
N ARG A 261 -19.97 14.90 13.60
CA ARG A 261 -19.11 14.57 14.74
C ARG A 261 -18.64 15.78 15.52
N ILE A 262 -18.30 16.88 14.83
CA ILE A 262 -17.84 18.14 15.45
C ILE A 262 -18.97 19.13 15.75
N GLY A 263 -20.17 18.88 15.24
CA GLY A 263 -21.32 19.76 15.35
C GLY A 263 -21.42 20.79 14.20
N PRO A 264 -22.65 21.21 13.82
CA PRO A 264 -22.87 22.10 12.69
C PRO A 264 -22.25 23.48 12.89
N GLU A 265 -22.36 24.06 14.10
CA GLU A 265 -21.82 25.39 14.40
C GLU A 265 -20.30 25.45 14.21
N LYS A 266 -19.56 24.47 14.78
CA LYS A 266 -18.11 24.37 14.62
C LYS A 266 -17.71 24.13 13.16
N ALA A 267 -18.46 23.30 12.43
CA ALA A 267 -18.21 23.06 11.02
C ALA A 267 -18.37 24.35 10.18
N GLU A 268 -19.45 25.10 10.37
CA GLU A 268 -19.65 26.37 9.64
C GLU A 268 -18.60 27.43 10.02
N ALA A 269 -18.19 27.49 11.30
CA ALA A 269 -17.11 28.38 11.73
C ALA A 269 -15.78 28.04 11.02
N LEU A 270 -15.41 26.75 10.96
CA LEU A 270 -14.19 26.32 10.26
C LEU A 270 -14.25 26.62 8.75
N LYS A 271 -15.40 26.43 8.10
CA LYS A 271 -15.57 26.78 6.68
C LYS A 271 -15.45 28.28 6.44
N SER A 272 -16.05 29.10 7.31
CA SER A 272 -15.95 30.56 7.23
C SER A 272 -14.49 31.03 7.33
N GLU A 273 -13.72 30.47 8.26
CA GLU A 273 -12.31 30.79 8.42
C GLU A 273 -11.44 30.24 7.27
N LEU A 274 -11.83 29.11 6.66
CA LEU A 274 -11.20 28.59 5.45
C LEU A 274 -11.37 29.54 4.25
N ILE A 275 -12.56 30.10 4.04
CA ILE A 275 -12.81 31.11 2.99
C ILE A 275 -11.95 32.35 3.19
N LYS A 276 -11.75 32.77 4.45
CA LYS A 276 -10.86 33.89 4.83
C LYS A 276 -9.38 33.51 4.78
N ARG A 277 -9.04 32.25 4.47
CA ARG A 277 -7.68 31.70 4.48
C ARG A 277 -6.98 31.80 5.83
N ASN A 278 -7.74 31.81 6.92
CA ASN A 278 -7.21 31.72 8.27
C ASN A 278 -6.89 30.24 8.59
N TYR A 279 -5.90 29.69 7.91
CA TYR A 279 -5.56 28.27 8.00
C TYR A 279 -5.14 27.87 9.42
N ALA A 280 -4.50 28.74 10.19
CA ALA A 280 -4.12 28.45 11.56
C ALA A 280 -5.34 28.11 12.45
N PHE A 281 -6.43 28.86 12.32
CA PHE A 281 -7.68 28.57 13.02
C PHE A 281 -8.27 27.23 12.58
N VAL A 282 -8.33 27.01 11.26
CA VAL A 282 -8.89 25.78 10.68
C VAL A 282 -8.12 24.55 11.14
N MET A 283 -6.79 24.58 11.03
CA MET A 283 -5.93 23.46 11.43
C MET A 283 -6.02 23.19 12.93
N ARG A 284 -5.99 24.23 13.78
CA ARG A 284 -6.15 24.08 15.24
C ARG A 284 -7.49 23.43 15.60
N GLY A 285 -8.58 23.90 14.99
CA GLY A 285 -9.92 23.39 15.26
C GLY A 285 -10.11 21.93 14.84
N LEU A 286 -9.50 21.52 13.72
CA LEU A 286 -9.50 20.14 13.24
C LEU A 286 -8.57 19.25 14.09
N MET A 287 -7.33 19.68 14.34
CA MET A 287 -6.40 18.95 15.20
C MET A 287 -6.98 18.62 16.57
N SER A 288 -7.66 19.60 17.20
CA SER A 288 -8.33 19.42 18.49
C SER A 288 -9.32 18.25 18.49
N TYR A 289 -10.07 18.07 17.39
CA TYR A 289 -10.99 16.94 17.24
C TYR A 289 -10.24 15.60 17.11
N PHE A 290 -9.22 15.53 16.25
CA PHE A 290 -8.51 14.28 16.01
C PHE A 290 -7.70 13.80 17.20
N ASP A 291 -7.04 14.73 17.91
CA ASP A 291 -6.27 14.42 19.12
C ASP A 291 -7.17 13.90 20.26
N GLN A 292 -8.46 14.26 20.27
CA GLN A 292 -9.45 13.78 21.24
C GLN A 292 -10.06 12.41 20.85
N SER A 293 -9.99 12.00 19.58
CA SER A 293 -10.71 10.85 19.00
C SER A 293 -10.05 9.46 19.17
N ASP A 294 -9.55 9.17 20.37
CA ASP A 294 -9.27 7.80 20.84
C ASP A 294 -8.05 7.05 20.27
N SER A 295 -6.96 7.73 19.89
CA SER A 295 -5.64 7.06 19.70
C SER A 295 -4.58 7.44 20.75
N TYR A 296 -4.83 8.45 21.59
CA TYR A 296 -3.84 8.93 22.58
C TYR A 296 -4.32 8.85 24.04
N ASN A 297 -5.62 8.68 24.28
CA ASN A 297 -6.23 8.72 25.62
C ASN A 297 -6.70 7.34 26.10
N GLN A 298 -5.87 6.30 26.01
CA GLN A 298 -6.12 5.09 26.80
C GLN A 298 -5.49 5.25 28.17
N ALA A 299 -6.33 5.22 29.21
CA ALA A 299 -5.96 5.27 30.63
C ALA A 299 -5.06 4.09 31.08
N THR A 300 -4.67 3.20 30.16
CA THR A 300 -3.84 2.02 30.36
C THR A 300 -2.77 1.88 29.26
N THR A 301 -2.31 2.99 28.67
CA THR A 301 -1.27 2.94 27.63
C THR A 301 0.06 2.47 28.25
N PRO A 302 0.73 1.42 27.73
CA PRO A 302 2.09 1.10 28.14
C PRO A 302 3.01 2.30 27.92
N SER A 303 3.96 2.52 28.83
CA SER A 303 4.99 3.56 28.71
C SER A 303 5.68 3.50 27.35
N PHE A 304 6.00 4.66 26.77
CA PHE A 304 6.82 4.72 25.57
C PHE A 304 8.26 4.31 25.88
N ASP A 305 8.87 3.49 25.01
CA ASP A 305 10.27 3.07 25.17
C ASP A 305 11.24 4.23 24.86
N LEU A 306 10.80 5.21 24.05
CA LEU A 306 11.55 6.40 23.68
C LEU A 306 10.56 7.55 23.35
N ILE A 307 10.91 8.77 23.73
CA ILE A 307 10.19 9.99 23.36
C ILE A 307 11.18 10.89 22.64
N LEU A 308 10.83 11.33 21.44
CA LEU A 308 11.67 12.15 20.58
C LEU A 308 11.01 13.51 20.34
N ASP A 309 11.79 14.57 20.55
CA ASP A 309 11.42 15.91 20.11
C ASP A 309 11.67 16.05 18.61
N PHE A 310 10.61 16.34 17.85
CA PHE A 310 10.64 16.46 16.40
C PHE A 310 10.77 17.91 15.91
N GLU A 311 11.05 18.88 16.79
CA GLU A 311 11.40 20.25 16.39
C GLU A 311 12.71 20.27 15.55
N ASN A 312 13.61 19.30 15.75
CA ASN A 312 14.74 19.04 14.86
C ASN A 312 14.69 17.60 14.30
N PRO A 313 14.10 17.39 13.11
CA PRO A 313 13.92 16.07 12.53
C PRO A 313 15.21 15.26 12.35
N GLU A 314 16.32 15.90 11.98
CA GLU A 314 17.59 15.19 11.78
C GLU A 314 18.16 14.67 13.09
N LEU A 315 18.10 15.47 14.17
CA LEU A 315 18.52 15.02 15.50
C LEU A 315 17.63 13.88 16.01
N ALA A 316 16.32 13.98 15.82
CA ALA A 316 15.38 12.93 16.20
C ALA A 316 15.67 11.60 15.48
N VAL A 317 16.04 11.65 14.19
CA VAL A 317 16.45 10.46 13.43
C VAL A 317 17.75 9.88 13.98
N LEU A 318 18.74 10.71 14.26
CA LEU A 318 20.01 10.24 14.82
C LEU A 318 19.81 9.54 16.17
N GLU A 319 19.04 10.14 17.07
CA GLU A 319 18.73 9.55 18.37
C GLU A 319 17.94 8.23 18.23
N LEU A 320 16.96 8.20 17.31
CA LEU A 320 16.22 6.97 17.04
C LEU A 320 17.14 5.85 16.56
N LEU A 321 18.04 6.15 15.62
CA LEU A 321 18.96 5.19 15.02
C LEU A 321 20.07 4.76 15.97
N GLU A 322 20.52 5.62 16.89
CA GLU A 322 21.45 5.24 17.94
C GLU A 322 20.86 4.13 18.82
N LYS A 323 19.56 4.23 19.12
CA LYS A 323 18.86 3.27 19.99
C LYS A 323 18.36 2.02 19.25
N TYR A 324 17.84 2.18 18.03
CA TYR A 324 17.14 1.12 17.30
C TYR A 324 17.56 1.00 15.82
N GLY A 325 18.70 1.54 15.41
CA GLY A 325 19.14 1.49 14.01
C GLY A 325 19.91 0.24 13.60
N LYS A 326 20.25 -0.64 14.56
CA LYS A 326 21.05 -1.85 14.34
C LYS A 326 20.18 -3.10 14.17
#